data_AF-A0A0D2M9L7-F1
#
_entry.id   AF-A0A0D2M9L7-F1
#
_cell.length_a   1.000
_cell.length_b   1.000
_cell.length_c   1.000
_cell.angle_alpha   90.00
_cell.angle_beta   90.00
_cell.angle_gamma   90.00
#
_symmetry.space_group_name_H-M   'P 1'
#
loop_
_entity.id
_entity.type
_entity.pdbx_description
1 polymer ?
#
loop_
_entity_poly.entity_id
_entity_poly.type
_entity_poly.pdbx_seq_one_letter_code
_entity_poly.pdbx_strand_id
1 'polypeptide(L)'
;MRLRSASLVTAEDQRRRGNAAALLGELHSVLQGAGLQKVVAIIAEDTDASRAARDRLLKRRFGYRDLDIEQLVAWRAELPEYNKSLVGGFTLLERPLGAERRR
;
A
#
# COMPACT_ATOMS: atom_id res chain seq x y z
N MET A 1 -0.11 15.58 10.67
CA MET A 1 -0.70 15.83 9.34
C MET A 1 -0.58 14.54 8.52
N ARG A 2 -1.68 14.03 7.95
CA ARG A 2 -1.67 12.79 7.15
C ARG A 2 -1.76 13.17 5.66
N LEU A 3 -0.71 12.92 4.90
CA LEU A 3 -0.68 13.17 3.45
C LEU A 3 -1.30 11.97 2.71
N ARG A 4 -2.16 12.22 1.73
CA ARG A 4 -2.88 11.18 0.97
C ARG A 4 -2.52 11.28 -0.51
N SER A 5 -2.19 10.15 -1.15
CA SER A 5 -1.95 10.05 -2.60
C SER A 5 -3.07 9.23 -3.25
N ALA A 6 -3.56 9.68 -4.41
CA ALA A 6 -4.87 9.26 -4.92
C ALA A 6 -4.87 7.92 -5.68
N SER A 7 -3.78 7.49 -6.32
CA SER A 7 -3.62 6.14 -6.90
C SER A 7 -2.26 5.99 -7.57
N LEU A 8 -1.74 4.75 -7.61
CA LEU A 8 -0.60 4.39 -8.45
C LEU A 8 -1.14 3.65 -9.68
N VAL A 9 -1.06 4.27 -10.86
CA VAL A 9 -1.55 3.68 -12.11
C VAL A 9 -0.40 3.57 -13.10
N THR A 10 -0.28 2.42 -13.76
CA THR A 10 0.64 2.23 -14.90
C THR A 10 -0.19 2.07 -16.16
N ALA A 11 0.12 2.86 -17.19
CA ALA A 11 -0.49 2.73 -18.51
C ALA A 11 -0.32 1.29 -19.05
N GLU A 12 -1.30 0.81 -19.79
CA GLU A 12 -1.40 -0.60 -20.17
C GLU A 12 -0.20 -1.10 -20.98
N ASP A 13 0.25 -0.29 -21.94
CA ASP A 13 1.44 -0.49 -22.78
C ASP A 13 2.76 -0.51 -21.98
N GLN A 14 2.75 0.05 -20.78
CA GLN A 14 3.88 0.14 -19.86
C GLN A 14 3.83 -0.90 -18.73
N ARG A 15 2.80 -1.76 -18.69
CA ARG A 15 2.69 -2.84 -17.68
C ARG A 15 3.80 -3.88 -17.89
N ARG A 16 4.09 -4.64 -16.83
CA ARG A 16 5.10 -5.73 -16.81
C ARG A 16 6.56 -5.31 -17.08
N ARG A 17 6.83 -4.00 -17.19
CA ARG A 17 8.19 -3.44 -17.33
C ARG A 17 8.87 -3.09 -16.01
N GLY A 18 8.19 -3.33 -14.88
CA GLY A 18 8.71 -2.99 -13.55
C GLY A 18 8.51 -1.52 -13.13
N ASN A 19 7.92 -0.68 -13.98
CA ASN A 19 7.71 0.76 -13.71
C ASN A 19 6.95 1.02 -12.40
N ALA A 20 5.88 0.26 -12.13
CA ALA A 20 5.14 0.36 -10.88
C ALA A 20 6.02 0.07 -9.65
N ALA A 21 6.91 -0.93 -9.76
CA ALA A 21 7.82 -1.29 -8.69
C ALA A 21 8.89 -0.21 -8.48
N ALA A 22 9.47 0.33 -9.56
CA ALA A 22 10.43 1.42 -9.48
C ALA A 22 9.83 2.66 -8.83
N LEU A 23 8.67 3.11 -9.32
CA LEU A 23 7.97 4.27 -8.77
C LEU A 23 7.58 4.08 -7.30
N LEU A 24 7.12 2.88 -6.93
CA LEU A 24 6.79 2.57 -5.55
C LEU A 24 8.05 2.63 -4.65
N GLY A 25 9.19 2.13 -5.13
CA GLY A 25 10.47 2.23 -4.41
C GLY A 25 10.92 3.68 -4.19
N GLU A 26 10.85 4.52 -5.23
CA GLU A 26 11.15 5.95 -5.13
C GLU A 26 10.23 6.66 -4.14
N LEU A 27 8.93 6.37 -4.22
CA LEU A 27 7.94 6.93 -3.29
C LEU A 27 8.29 6.56 -1.83
N HIS A 28 8.68 5.32 -1.56
CA HIS A 28 9.09 4.92 -0.21
C HIS A 28 10.30 5.70 0.29
N SER A 29 11.31 5.91 -0.56
CA SER A 29 12.48 6.72 -0.23
C SER A 29 12.12 8.17 0.07
N VAL A 30 11.26 8.78 -0.74
CA VAL A 30 10.77 10.16 -0.54
C VAL A 30 9.99 10.27 0.78
N LEU A 31 9.04 9.35 1.02
CA LEU A 31 8.22 9.37 2.23
C LEU A 31 9.08 9.13 3.49
N GLN A 32 10.08 8.27 3.41
CA GLN A 32 11.04 8.06 4.49
C GLN A 32 11.90 9.31 4.73
N GLY A 33 12.40 9.96 3.66
CA GLY A 33 13.15 11.22 3.75
C GLY A 33 12.31 12.37 4.34
N ALA A 34 10.99 12.34 4.14
CA ALA A 34 10.04 13.27 4.74
C ALA A 34 9.70 12.95 6.21
N GLY A 35 10.31 11.92 6.81
CA GLY A 35 10.09 11.56 8.22
C GLY A 35 8.77 10.84 8.50
N LEU A 36 8.09 10.32 7.47
CA LEU A 36 6.89 9.50 7.68
C LEU A 36 7.27 8.13 8.24
N GLN A 37 6.42 7.60 9.13
CA GLN A 37 6.69 6.37 9.86
C GLN A 37 6.16 5.10 9.21
N LYS A 38 5.16 5.21 8.32
CA LYS A 38 4.58 4.07 7.60
C LYS A 38 3.79 4.49 6.36
N VAL A 39 3.64 3.56 5.44
CA VAL A 39 2.70 3.62 4.31
C VAL A 39 1.59 2.60 4.53
N VAL A 40 0.35 3.00 4.27
CA VAL A 40 -0.79 2.09 4.15
C VAL A 40 -1.24 2.08 2.70
N ALA A 41 -1.39 0.89 2.13
CA ALA A 41 -1.91 0.66 0.79
C ALA A 41 -3.32 0.08 0.88
N ILE A 42 -4.25 0.68 0.13
CA ILE A 42 -5.62 0.20 -0.04
C ILE A 42 -5.71 -0.46 -1.40
N ILE A 43 -6.13 -1.72 -1.48
CA ILE A 43 -6.02 -2.53 -2.69
C ILE A 43 -7.37 -3.10 -3.06
N ALA A 44 -7.87 -2.71 -4.22
CA ALA A 44 -9.06 -3.32 -4.82
C ALA A 44 -8.63 -4.67 -5.39
N GLU A 45 -9.29 -5.74 -4.97
CA GLU A 45 -9.05 -7.05 -5.57
C GLU A 45 -10.10 -7.34 -6.63
N ASP A 46 -9.63 -7.87 -7.75
CA ASP A 46 -10.47 -8.15 -8.92
C ASP A 46 -10.47 -9.66 -9.26
N THR A 47 -9.31 -10.34 -9.10
CA THR A 47 -9.17 -11.79 -9.36
C THR A 47 -8.09 -12.43 -8.48
N ASP A 48 -8.09 -13.77 -8.36
CA ASP A 48 -7.04 -14.53 -7.67
C ASP A 48 -5.64 -14.32 -8.28
N ALA A 49 -5.56 -14.16 -9.61
CA ALA A 49 -4.30 -13.87 -10.29
C ALA A 49 -3.76 -12.48 -9.89
N SER A 50 -4.64 -11.48 -9.77
CA SER A 50 -4.30 -10.14 -9.27
C SER A 50 -3.81 -10.19 -7.83
N ARG A 51 -4.44 -11.03 -6.99
CA ARG A 51 -4.03 -11.27 -5.59
C ARG A 51 -2.61 -11.85 -5.50
N ALA A 52 -2.30 -12.87 -6.28
CA ALA A 52 -0.98 -13.51 -6.28
C ALA A 52 0.13 -12.59 -6.82
N ALA A 53 -0.17 -11.76 -7.83
CA ALA A 53 0.76 -10.76 -8.35
C ALA A 53 1.04 -9.66 -7.32
N ARG A 54 -0.01 -9.18 -6.64
CA ARG A 54 0.09 -8.25 -5.51
C ARG A 54 0.98 -8.80 -4.41
N ASP A 55 0.73 -10.02 -3.93
CA ASP A 55 1.51 -10.58 -2.80
C ASP A 55 2.98 -10.75 -3.15
N ARG A 56 3.30 -11.14 -4.38
CA ARG A 56 4.68 -11.16 -4.87
C ARG A 56 5.32 -9.77 -4.86
N LEU A 57 4.59 -8.74 -5.28
CA LEU A 57 5.13 -7.39 -5.36
C LEU A 57 5.20 -6.71 -3.99
N LEU A 58 4.07 -6.57 -3.30
CA LEU A 58 3.97 -5.75 -2.10
C LEU A 58 4.51 -6.50 -0.89
N LYS A 59 4.06 -7.74 -0.65
CA LYS A 59 4.47 -8.49 0.54
C LYS A 59 5.92 -8.98 0.42
N ARG A 60 6.24 -9.73 -0.64
CA ARG A 60 7.58 -10.34 -0.79
C ARG A 60 8.68 -9.34 -1.15
N ARG A 61 8.45 -8.42 -2.09
CA ARG A 61 9.49 -7.49 -2.55
C ARG A 61 9.58 -6.21 -1.71
N PHE A 62 8.45 -5.67 -1.24
CA PHE A 62 8.43 -4.39 -0.51
C PHE A 62 8.15 -4.53 0.99
N GLY A 63 7.97 -5.74 1.51
CA GLY A 63 7.82 -5.97 2.95
C GLY A 63 6.50 -5.46 3.52
N TYR A 64 5.47 -5.32 2.70
CA TYR A 64 4.13 -5.02 3.20
C TYR A 64 3.57 -6.21 3.98
N ARG A 65 2.81 -5.92 5.03
CA ARG A 65 2.08 -6.89 5.84
C ARG A 65 0.61 -6.53 5.92
N ASP A 66 -0.23 -7.51 6.19
CA ASP A 66 -1.64 -7.26 6.46
C ASP A 66 -1.79 -6.37 7.70
N LEU A 67 -2.72 -5.42 7.67
CA LEU A 67 -3.08 -4.67 8.87
C LEU A 67 -3.71 -5.60 9.90
N ASP A 68 -3.45 -5.33 11.18
CA ASP A 68 -4.21 -5.93 12.27
C ASP A 68 -5.70 -5.53 12.16
N ILE A 69 -6.59 -6.44 12.54
CA ILE A 69 -8.05 -6.24 12.57
C ILE A 69 -8.41 -4.98 13.35
N GLU A 70 -7.77 -4.73 14.50
CA GLU A 70 -8.06 -3.54 15.31
C GLU A 70 -7.72 -2.25 14.57
N GLN A 71 -6.56 -2.22 13.90
CA GLN A 71 -6.14 -1.08 13.11
C GLN A 71 -7.02 -0.92 11.87
N LEU A 72 -7.43 -2.02 11.25
CA LEU A 72 -8.33 -2.03 10.09
C LEU A 72 -9.70 -1.45 10.44
N VAL A 73 -10.24 -1.78 11.62
CA VAL A 73 -11.48 -1.19 12.15
C VAL A 73 -11.31 0.32 12.39
N ALA A 74 -10.21 0.73 13.01
CA ALA A 74 -9.93 2.15 13.24
C ALA A 74 -9.82 2.94 11.93
N TRP A 75 -9.10 2.41 10.94
CA TRP A 75 -8.97 3.03 9.62
C TRP A 75 -10.30 3.12 8.87
N ARG A 76 -11.16 2.10 8.98
CA ARG A 76 -12.52 2.10 8.41
C ARG A 76 -13.41 3.17 9.02
N ALA A 77 -13.26 3.45 10.31
CA ALA A 77 -14.00 4.53 10.98
C ALA A 77 -13.54 5.93 10.53
N GLU A 78 -12.24 6.10 10.25
CA GLU A 78 -11.62 7.38 9.87
C GLU A 78 -11.71 7.72 8.37
N LEU A 79 -12.20 6.80 7.53
CA LEU A 79 -12.34 6.98 6.07
C LEU A 79 -13.82 6.97 5.62
N PRO A 80 -14.68 7.90 6.10
CA PRO A 80 -16.11 7.90 5.76
C PRO A 80 -16.39 8.11 4.27
N GLU A 81 -15.47 8.75 3.54
CA GLU A 81 -15.55 9.00 2.09
C GLU A 81 -15.38 7.72 1.25
N TYR A 82 -14.66 6.74 1.79
CA TYR A 82 -14.60 5.39 1.24
C TYR A 82 -15.74 4.60 1.89
N ASN A 83 -16.91 4.63 1.24
CA ASN A 83 -18.14 3.95 1.65
C ASN A 83 -17.88 2.62 2.41
N LYS A 84 -18.61 2.34 3.51
CA LYS A 84 -18.50 1.07 4.27
C LYS A 84 -18.56 -0.17 3.38
N SER A 85 -19.26 -0.08 2.25
CA SER A 85 -19.35 -1.13 1.22
C SER A 85 -18.11 -1.24 0.33
N LEU A 86 -17.38 -0.14 0.10
CA LEU A 86 -16.09 -0.17 -0.60
C LEU A 86 -15.07 -0.91 0.26
N VAL A 87 -14.72 -0.43 1.46
CA VAL A 87 -13.63 -1.02 2.28
C VAL A 87 -13.88 -2.49 2.69
N GLY A 88 -15.11 -2.98 2.62
CA GLY A 88 -15.43 -4.41 2.75
C GLY A 88 -14.75 -5.31 1.71
N GLY A 89 -14.50 -4.78 0.50
CA GLY A 89 -13.85 -5.49 -0.62
C GLY A 89 -12.39 -5.13 -0.86
N PHE A 90 -11.78 -4.24 -0.06
CA PHE A 90 -10.36 -3.89 -0.21
C PHE A 90 -9.51 -4.57 0.82
N THR A 91 -8.31 -4.96 0.40
CA THR A 91 -7.25 -5.38 1.31
C THR A 91 -6.41 -4.16 1.70
N LEU A 92 -6.20 -4.02 3.01
CA LEU A 92 -5.35 -3.00 3.60
C LEU A 92 -4.01 -3.62 4.01
N LEU A 93 -2.93 -3.10 3.44
CA LEU A 93 -1.57 -3.51 3.79
C LEU A 93 -0.80 -2.34 4.37
N GLU A 94 0.09 -2.59 5.32
CA GLU A 94 1.04 -1.59 5.81
C GLU A 94 2.49 -1.98 5.58
N ARG A 95 3.32 -0.95 5.42
CA ARG A 95 4.78 -1.03 5.42
C ARG A 95 5.32 0.04 6.37
N PRO A 96 6.07 -0.32 7.42
CA PRO A 96 6.84 0.65 8.20
C PRO A 96 7.88 1.38 7.33
N LEU A 97 7.96 2.69 7.49
CA LEU A 97 8.98 3.56 6.90
C LEU A 97 9.86 4.05 8.05
N GLY A 98 10.96 3.36 8.29
CA GLY A 98 11.84 3.66 9.42
C GLY A 98 12.93 2.62 9.53
N ALA A 99 14.15 3.08 9.77
CA ALA A 99 15.33 2.26 9.84
C ALA A 99 15.18 1.17 10.92
N GLU A 100 15.48 -0.08 10.59
CA GLU A 100 16.09 -0.95 11.59
C GLU A 100 17.24 -0.14 12.19
N ARG A 101 17.12 0.26 13.46
CA ARG A 101 18.27 0.73 14.22
C ARG A 101 19.30 -0.40 14.14
N ARG A 102 20.34 -0.22 13.31
CA ARG A 102 21.59 -0.94 13.50
C ARG A 102 22.01 -0.67 14.94
N ARG A 103 21.93 -1.71 15.77
CA ARG A 103 22.61 -1.75 17.05
C ARG A 103 24.11 -1.76 16.80
#